data_AF-A0A1E5PH72-F1
#
_entry.id   AF-A0A1E5PH72-F1
#
_cell.length_a   1.000
_cell.length_b   1.000
_cell.length_c   1.000
_cell.angle_alpha   90.00
_cell.angle_beta   90.00
_cell.angle_gamma   90.00
#
_symmetry.space_group_name_H-M   'P 1'
#
loop_
_entity.id
_entity.type
_entity.pdbx_description
1 polymer ?
#
loop_
_entity_poly.entity_id
_entity_poly.type
_entity_poly.pdbx_seq_one_letter_code
_entity_poly.pdbx_strand_id
1 'polypeptide(L)'
;MPPLNPRPRHEVSPFADVELCPLFGFALPLSVTGPYFDEDRWPFDAVIGLPAYLRPNQRALDFTPITNREWRLTAKEYIAALMAPRHDAVRDLAHAERTVQTLTTCHGKLSELIRWFKWLMDQGITDLGEVTSYHCTAYVDFRGERIGDDGEVVADSPSTRAVAMGTVIGLAQYRELFTGLRFRDDLHPFNGASAAAGSGRTAELAGANKVQPLPSEVQQPLLAAVLYVIQTLAPHILREAEAKRVRQAADRSIAATTHPGLGAFLRNLERRIESEEPLELMTQDSVKAARVRRLREEHDPLAAVSLSALARECGIRQFRGAWLPELRPHLERAHALVGACAPYGRNAAEVERADGQGHVTWTQPLFSLDLKFLVGFLATACGLALAALVGMRHCELGELVVGCRQPPQEIAPGLFRYRLAGKLIKGQPLGGVRDEWVVTREVYEAIEVAEQLLGPDAAPGTSLFHPVFCDTTYQNFRTWVNGPAGQRLGLTPIPEGAVTPRALRRTLAVEIAYRPGGLLAAKLQLKHLSVATTEGYAARPGGAQAKFLAEINELEEERNIGILTDVYRDYQSGIMPSGPGARDLISLFTSVDGRLHEPTHHPCHRPVWEESRETAQVFIGVSAAGRRPSGPGWKSA
;
A
#
# COMPACT_ATOMS: atom_id res chain seq x y z
N MET A 1 30.60 -27.60 -31.71
CA MET A 1 30.78 -27.49 -30.24
C MET A 1 30.95 -28.89 -29.69
N PRO A 2 31.97 -29.17 -28.86
CA PRO A 2 32.04 -30.45 -28.17
C PRO A 2 30.88 -30.56 -27.17
N PRO A 3 30.37 -31.77 -26.89
CA PRO A 3 29.32 -31.96 -25.89
C PRO A 3 29.87 -31.52 -24.52
N LEU A 4 29.11 -30.66 -23.83
CA LEU A 4 29.33 -30.37 -22.42
C LEU A 4 29.32 -31.72 -21.68
N ASN A 5 30.44 -32.10 -21.08
CA ASN A 5 30.52 -33.28 -20.23
C ASN A 5 29.41 -33.18 -19.16
N PRO A 6 28.49 -34.16 -19.05
CA PRO A 6 27.52 -34.16 -17.98
C PRO A 6 28.26 -34.23 -16.65
N ARG A 7 28.02 -33.25 -15.78
CA ARG A 7 28.67 -33.18 -14.46
C ARG A 7 28.32 -34.44 -13.65
N PRO A 8 29.25 -34.97 -12.85
CA PRO A 8 28.96 -36.06 -11.94
C PRO A 8 27.86 -35.65 -10.96
N ARG A 9 26.89 -36.54 -10.73
CA ARG A 9 25.74 -36.31 -9.84
C ARG A 9 26.22 -36.18 -8.39
N HIS A 10 25.63 -35.26 -7.63
CA HIS A 10 25.76 -35.27 -6.18
C HIS A 10 24.86 -36.39 -5.62
N GLU A 11 25.43 -37.34 -4.87
CA GLU A 11 24.68 -38.43 -4.22
C GLU A 11 23.92 -37.95 -2.98
N VAL A 12 24.34 -36.83 -2.40
CA VAL A 12 23.75 -36.18 -1.22
C VAL A 12 23.57 -34.71 -1.53
N SER A 13 22.48 -34.12 -1.03
CA SER A 13 22.19 -32.70 -1.23
C SER A 13 23.39 -31.83 -0.86
N PRO A 14 23.76 -30.83 -1.69
CA PRO A 14 24.87 -29.92 -1.38
C PRO A 14 24.61 -29.05 -0.14
N PHE A 15 23.40 -29.09 0.43
CA PHE A 15 23.01 -28.36 1.64
C PHE A 15 22.75 -29.27 2.84
N ALA A 16 22.95 -30.59 2.73
CA ALA A 16 22.72 -31.53 3.83
C ALA A 16 23.54 -31.17 5.08
N ASP A 17 22.94 -31.30 6.26
CA ASP A 17 23.51 -30.98 7.58
C ASP A 17 23.97 -29.51 7.75
N VAL A 18 23.55 -28.60 6.85
CA VAL A 18 23.92 -27.17 6.93
C VAL A 18 22.89 -26.39 7.76
N GLU A 19 23.38 -25.59 8.71
CA GLU A 19 22.57 -24.57 9.39
C GLU A 19 22.24 -23.42 8.42
N LEU A 20 20.95 -23.15 8.24
CA LEU A 20 20.46 -22.28 7.17
C LEU A 20 20.69 -20.79 7.43
N CYS A 21 20.64 -20.35 8.69
CA CYS A 21 20.82 -18.93 9.00
C CYS A 21 22.20 -18.40 8.59
N PRO A 22 23.32 -19.04 8.96
CA PRO A 22 24.64 -18.68 8.44
C PRO A 22 24.74 -18.75 6.91
N LEU A 23 24.18 -19.80 6.30
CA LEU A 23 24.17 -19.99 4.84
C LEU A 23 23.48 -18.82 4.11
N PHE A 24 22.38 -18.30 4.67
CA PHE A 24 21.62 -17.18 4.10
C PHE A 24 22.14 -15.80 4.54
N GLY A 25 23.16 -15.74 5.42
CA GLY A 25 23.66 -14.50 6.00
C GLY A 25 22.70 -13.85 6.99
N PHE A 26 21.86 -14.64 7.65
CA PHE A 26 20.92 -14.18 8.67
C PHE A 26 21.59 -14.11 10.05
N ALA A 27 21.40 -12.99 10.74
CA ALA A 27 21.91 -12.80 12.09
C ALA A 27 20.95 -13.41 13.12
N LEU A 28 21.48 -14.14 14.09
CA LEU A 28 20.75 -14.71 15.22
C LEU A 28 21.30 -14.19 16.56
N PRO A 29 20.49 -14.17 17.64
CA PRO A 29 21.00 -13.99 18.99
C PRO A 29 21.99 -15.10 19.35
N LEU A 30 23.01 -14.78 20.16
CA LEU A 30 24.11 -15.70 20.51
C LEU A 30 23.66 -17.03 21.14
N SER A 31 22.46 -17.09 21.73
CA SER A 31 21.92 -18.26 22.42
C SER A 31 20.91 -19.07 21.59
N VAL A 32 20.72 -18.73 20.32
CA VAL A 32 19.71 -19.36 19.45
C VAL A 32 20.37 -19.98 18.23
N THR A 33 20.07 -21.24 17.98
CA THR A 33 20.46 -21.96 16.76
C THR A 33 19.35 -21.83 15.72
N GLY A 34 19.72 -21.62 14.46
CA GLY A 34 18.80 -21.58 13.34
C GLY A 34 18.31 -22.97 12.91
N PRO A 35 17.36 -23.03 11.97
CA PRO A 35 16.94 -24.30 11.40
C PRO A 35 18.03 -24.91 10.52
N TYR A 36 18.08 -26.24 10.50
CA TYR A 36 18.93 -27.01 9.59
C TYR A 36 18.20 -27.33 8.29
N PHE A 37 18.98 -27.52 7.22
CA PHE A 37 18.43 -27.89 5.91
C PHE A 37 17.54 -29.13 5.99
N ASP A 38 17.91 -30.15 6.76
CA ASP A 38 17.20 -31.43 6.82
C ASP A 38 15.80 -31.36 7.46
N GLU A 39 15.50 -30.28 8.19
CA GLU A 39 14.17 -30.04 8.74
C GLU A 39 13.14 -29.75 7.63
N ASP A 40 11.89 -30.17 7.83
CA ASP A 40 10.79 -29.92 6.88
C ASP A 40 10.10 -28.57 7.07
N ARG A 41 10.47 -27.85 8.12
CA ARG A 41 9.98 -26.51 8.44
C ARG A 41 11.15 -25.66 8.89
N TRP A 42 11.35 -24.52 8.24
CA TRP A 42 12.44 -23.59 8.55
C TRP A 42 11.85 -22.32 9.20
N PRO A 43 11.76 -22.26 10.55
CA PRO A 43 11.36 -21.07 11.27
C PRO A 43 12.49 -20.04 11.33
N PHE A 44 12.17 -18.78 11.06
CA PHE A 44 13.12 -17.66 11.14
C PHE A 44 12.72 -16.61 12.18
N ASP A 45 11.76 -16.90 13.07
CA ASP A 45 11.23 -15.93 14.04
C ASP A 45 12.29 -15.27 14.94
N ALA A 46 13.39 -15.99 15.22
CA ALA A 46 14.50 -15.49 16.02
C ALA A 46 15.51 -14.64 15.22
N VAL A 47 15.38 -14.55 13.89
CA VAL A 47 16.32 -13.80 13.04
C VAL A 47 16.23 -12.31 13.35
N ILE A 48 17.38 -11.73 13.65
CA ILE A 48 17.53 -10.32 13.96
C ILE A 48 17.32 -9.51 12.68
N GLY A 49 16.50 -8.46 12.76
CA GLY A 49 16.26 -7.57 11.63
C GLY A 49 15.28 -8.12 10.60
N LEU A 50 14.45 -9.12 10.93
CA LEU A 50 13.32 -9.45 10.07
C LEU A 50 12.47 -8.19 9.81
N PRO A 51 12.13 -7.89 8.54
CA PRO A 51 11.31 -6.74 8.24
C PRO A 51 9.96 -6.77 8.97
N ALA A 52 9.59 -5.64 9.56
CA ALA A 52 8.36 -5.45 10.31
C ALA A 52 7.11 -5.77 9.48
N TYR A 53 7.18 -5.59 8.16
CA TYR A 53 6.08 -5.90 7.25
C TYR A 53 5.85 -7.40 6.98
N LEU A 54 6.75 -8.29 7.40
CA LEU A 54 6.57 -9.72 7.26
C LEU A 54 5.49 -10.24 8.20
N ARG A 55 4.44 -10.82 7.61
CA ARG A 55 3.38 -11.50 8.35
C ARG A 55 3.94 -12.72 9.09
N PRO A 56 3.39 -13.11 10.25
CA PRO A 56 3.87 -14.27 10.99
C PRO A 56 4.00 -15.56 10.16
N ASN A 57 3.04 -15.83 9.27
CA ASN A 57 3.07 -17.00 8.38
C ASN A 57 4.14 -16.93 7.28
N GLN A 58 4.73 -15.76 7.04
CA GLN A 58 5.82 -15.55 6.09
C GLN A 58 7.20 -15.57 6.75
N ARG A 59 7.26 -15.72 8.08
CA ARG A 59 8.52 -15.83 8.85
C ARG A 59 9.04 -17.26 8.93
N ALA A 60 8.35 -18.20 8.30
CA ALA A 60 8.79 -19.58 8.16
C ALA A 60 8.55 -20.09 6.74
N LEU A 61 9.35 -21.06 6.34
CA LEU A 61 9.16 -21.84 5.12
C LEU A 61 8.76 -23.25 5.53
N ASP A 62 7.53 -23.65 5.21
CA ASP A 62 6.96 -24.94 5.60
C ASP A 62 6.75 -25.82 4.37
N PHE A 63 7.51 -26.92 4.30
CA PHE A 63 7.51 -27.86 3.19
C PHE A 63 6.63 -29.10 3.47
N THR A 64 6.07 -29.22 4.67
CA THR A 64 5.20 -30.33 5.07
C THR A 64 3.98 -30.54 4.17
N PRO A 65 3.39 -29.50 3.50
CA PRO A 65 2.30 -29.71 2.55
C PRO A 65 2.69 -30.53 1.30
N ILE A 66 3.98 -30.67 1.00
CA ILE A 66 4.48 -31.53 -0.08
C ILE A 66 4.63 -32.95 0.49
N THR A 67 3.70 -33.85 0.18
CA THR A 67 3.63 -35.20 0.76
C THR A 67 4.70 -36.15 0.21
N ASN A 68 5.03 -36.03 -1.08
CA ASN A 68 6.10 -36.79 -1.71
C ASN A 68 7.47 -36.31 -1.18
N ARG A 69 8.21 -37.22 -0.52
CA ARG A 69 9.50 -36.91 0.12
C ARG A 69 10.57 -36.44 -0.86
N GLU A 70 10.64 -37.06 -2.03
CA GLU A 70 11.61 -36.68 -3.07
C GLU A 70 11.31 -35.29 -3.61
N TRP A 71 10.04 -34.98 -3.89
CA TRP A 71 9.65 -33.65 -4.35
C TRP A 71 9.86 -32.58 -3.28
N ARG A 72 9.68 -32.95 -2.01
CA ARG A 72 9.98 -32.09 -0.87
C ARG A 72 11.47 -31.74 -0.83
N LEU A 73 12.35 -32.73 -1.03
CA LEU A 73 13.80 -32.51 -1.13
C LEU A 73 14.13 -31.56 -2.29
N THR A 74 13.61 -31.83 -3.49
CA THR A 74 13.78 -30.95 -4.68
C THR A 74 13.33 -29.51 -4.39
N ALA A 75 12.20 -29.33 -3.71
CA ALA A 75 11.71 -28.02 -3.31
C ALA A 75 12.65 -27.31 -2.33
N LYS A 76 13.16 -28.04 -1.32
CA LYS A 76 14.10 -27.51 -0.33
C LYS A 76 15.40 -27.07 -1.00
N GLU A 77 15.99 -27.89 -1.87
CA GLU A 77 17.20 -27.58 -2.63
C GLU A 77 17.02 -26.33 -3.50
N TYR A 78 15.89 -26.25 -4.21
CA TYR A 78 15.58 -25.08 -5.03
C TYR A 78 15.43 -23.80 -4.19
N ILE A 79 14.69 -23.85 -3.09
CA ILE A 79 14.49 -22.67 -2.24
C ILE A 79 15.79 -22.26 -1.54
N ALA A 80 16.60 -23.20 -1.07
CA ALA A 80 17.93 -22.92 -0.50
C ALA A 80 18.85 -22.25 -1.54
N ALA A 81 18.85 -22.74 -2.79
CA ALA A 81 19.66 -22.16 -3.86
C ALA A 81 19.30 -20.71 -4.18
N LEU A 82 18.01 -20.37 -4.14
CA LEU A 82 17.54 -19.00 -4.36
C LEU A 82 17.99 -18.03 -3.25
N MET A 83 18.18 -18.52 -2.04
CA MET A 83 18.63 -17.74 -0.88
C MET A 83 20.16 -17.75 -0.74
N ALA A 84 20.84 -18.75 -1.31
CA ALA A 84 22.30 -18.90 -1.29
C ALA A 84 22.92 -18.94 -2.70
N PRO A 85 22.74 -17.90 -3.54
CA PRO A 85 23.22 -17.89 -4.94
C PRO A 85 24.75 -17.88 -5.07
N ARG A 86 25.47 -17.62 -3.97
CA ARG A 86 26.93 -17.62 -3.90
C ARG A 86 27.51 -18.96 -3.47
N HIS A 87 26.67 -19.92 -3.07
CA HIS A 87 27.11 -21.27 -2.72
C HIS A 87 27.76 -21.94 -3.94
N ASP A 88 28.84 -22.69 -3.76
CA ASP A 88 29.63 -23.23 -4.87
C ASP A 88 28.78 -24.07 -5.85
N ALA A 89 27.95 -24.97 -5.32
CA ALA A 89 27.04 -25.80 -6.14
C ALA A 89 26.01 -24.99 -6.95
N VAL A 90 25.65 -23.78 -6.50
CA VAL A 90 24.68 -22.89 -7.18
C VAL A 90 25.38 -21.96 -8.16
N ARG A 91 26.58 -21.47 -7.79
CA ARG A 91 27.40 -20.59 -8.62
C ARG A 91 27.67 -21.22 -9.99
N ASP A 92 27.90 -22.51 -10.01
CA ASP A 92 28.28 -23.23 -11.22
C ASP A 92 27.11 -23.52 -12.17
N LEU A 93 25.87 -23.29 -11.77
CA LEU A 93 24.68 -23.43 -12.61
C LEU A 93 24.56 -22.23 -13.56
N ALA A 94 24.44 -22.47 -14.87
CA ALA A 94 24.44 -21.41 -15.87
C ALA A 94 23.25 -20.42 -15.71
N HIS A 95 22.07 -20.95 -15.38
CA HIS A 95 20.82 -20.17 -15.31
C HIS A 95 20.42 -19.78 -13.88
N ALA A 96 21.27 -20.03 -12.89
CA ALA A 96 20.96 -19.65 -11.52
C ALA A 96 20.95 -18.13 -11.34
N GLU A 97 19.99 -17.67 -10.55
CA GLU A 97 19.86 -16.27 -10.15
C GLU A 97 21.09 -15.86 -9.34
N ARG A 98 21.67 -14.70 -9.66
CA ARG A 98 22.87 -14.21 -8.95
C ARG A 98 22.53 -13.28 -7.79
N THR A 99 21.25 -12.99 -7.61
CA THR A 99 20.73 -12.11 -6.55
C THR A 99 20.04 -12.93 -5.49
N VAL A 100 20.36 -12.64 -4.22
CA VAL A 100 19.73 -13.30 -3.07
C VAL A 100 18.24 -12.99 -3.09
N GLN A 101 17.40 -14.02 -3.15
CA GLN A 101 15.96 -13.85 -3.09
C GLN A 101 15.50 -13.62 -1.66
N THR A 102 14.55 -12.70 -1.50
CA THR A 102 13.99 -12.37 -0.18
C THR A 102 13.12 -13.51 0.37
N LEU A 103 12.98 -13.59 1.69
CA LEU A 103 12.10 -14.57 2.34
C LEU A 103 10.66 -14.52 1.82
N THR A 104 10.13 -13.32 1.51
CA THR A 104 8.80 -13.17 0.90
C THR A 104 8.74 -13.79 -0.49
N THR A 105 9.76 -13.59 -1.32
CA THR A 105 9.84 -14.20 -2.65
C THR A 105 9.90 -15.71 -2.56
N CYS A 106 10.72 -16.25 -1.66
CA CYS A 106 10.85 -17.68 -1.44
C CYS A 106 9.57 -18.30 -0.90
N HIS A 107 8.89 -17.65 0.04
CA HIS A 107 7.57 -18.08 0.53
C HIS A 107 6.52 -18.12 -0.60
N GLY A 108 6.52 -17.11 -1.48
CA GLY A 108 5.67 -17.09 -2.67
C GLY A 108 5.97 -18.23 -3.65
N LYS A 109 7.25 -18.50 -3.93
CA LYS A 109 7.68 -19.62 -4.78
C LYS A 109 7.33 -20.97 -4.16
N LEU A 110 7.55 -21.15 -2.86
CA LEU A 110 7.17 -22.37 -2.14
C LEU A 110 5.65 -22.59 -2.18
N SER A 111 4.87 -21.53 -1.99
CA SER A 111 3.41 -21.59 -2.10
C SER A 111 2.95 -22.04 -3.48
N GLU A 112 3.63 -21.64 -4.55
CA GLU A 112 3.30 -22.08 -5.92
C GLU A 112 3.82 -23.49 -6.20
N LEU A 113 4.98 -23.89 -5.65
CA LEU A 113 5.48 -25.27 -5.72
C LEU A 113 4.52 -26.27 -5.06
N ILE A 114 3.99 -25.94 -3.88
CA ILE A 114 2.97 -26.76 -3.20
C ILE A 114 1.75 -26.97 -4.11
N ARG A 115 1.31 -25.91 -4.82
CA ARG A 115 0.18 -26.00 -5.76
C ARG A 115 0.50 -26.84 -6.98
N TRP A 116 1.68 -26.63 -7.57
CA TRP A 116 2.17 -27.39 -8.72
C TRP A 116 2.28 -28.88 -8.41
N PHE A 117 2.93 -29.25 -7.31
CA PHE A 117 3.07 -30.64 -6.92
C PHE A 117 1.73 -31.29 -6.55
N LYS A 118 0.85 -30.57 -5.83
CA LYS A 118 -0.51 -31.08 -5.60
C LYS A 118 -1.24 -31.36 -6.91
N TRP A 119 -1.19 -30.41 -7.85
CA TRP A 119 -1.82 -30.58 -9.16
C TRP A 119 -1.23 -31.77 -9.94
N LEU A 120 0.09 -31.97 -9.93
CA LEU A 120 0.72 -33.14 -10.54
C LEU A 120 0.23 -34.47 -9.93
N MET A 121 0.09 -34.55 -8.60
CA MET A 121 -0.49 -35.74 -7.97
C MET A 121 -1.93 -35.97 -8.41
N ASP A 122 -2.73 -34.90 -8.53
CA ASP A 122 -4.12 -34.99 -9.00
C ASP A 122 -4.18 -35.47 -10.48
N GLN A 123 -3.13 -35.23 -11.26
CA GLN A 123 -2.96 -35.78 -12.63
C GLN A 123 -2.36 -37.20 -12.64
N GLY A 124 -2.09 -37.81 -11.48
CA GLY A 124 -1.51 -39.14 -11.36
C GLY A 124 0.00 -39.21 -11.62
N ILE A 125 0.69 -38.08 -11.71
CA ILE A 125 2.14 -38.02 -11.91
C ILE A 125 2.84 -38.27 -10.57
N THR A 126 3.81 -39.19 -10.57
CA THR A 126 4.57 -39.54 -9.35
C THR A 126 6.07 -39.29 -9.49
N ASP A 127 6.56 -39.17 -10.72
CA ASP A 127 7.94 -38.83 -11.04
C ASP A 127 8.02 -37.53 -11.85
N LEU A 128 8.94 -36.63 -11.49
CA LEU A 128 9.17 -35.40 -12.27
C LEU A 128 9.73 -35.71 -13.68
N GLY A 129 10.30 -36.89 -13.91
CA GLY A 129 10.69 -37.37 -15.24
C GLY A 129 9.50 -37.64 -16.18
N GLU A 130 8.29 -37.82 -15.65
CA GLU A 130 7.05 -38.02 -16.44
C GLU A 130 6.45 -36.69 -16.93
N VAL A 131 6.91 -35.56 -16.38
CA VAL A 131 6.42 -34.24 -16.75
C VAL A 131 6.81 -33.92 -18.19
N THR A 132 5.81 -33.49 -18.96
CA THR A 132 5.95 -33.13 -20.38
C THR A 132 5.54 -31.68 -20.61
N SER A 133 5.79 -31.17 -21.81
CA SER A 133 5.33 -29.83 -22.21
C SER A 133 3.81 -29.67 -22.08
N TYR A 134 3.04 -30.75 -22.26
CA TYR A 134 1.59 -30.73 -22.03
C TYR A 134 1.25 -30.36 -20.58
N HIS A 135 1.86 -31.03 -19.61
CA HIS A 135 1.64 -30.76 -18.18
C HIS A 135 2.03 -29.33 -17.80
N CYS A 136 3.12 -28.82 -18.36
CA CYS A 136 3.57 -27.45 -18.13
C CYS A 136 2.51 -26.43 -18.57
N THR A 137 1.96 -26.59 -19.78
CA THR A 137 0.94 -25.70 -20.33
C THR A 137 -0.40 -25.85 -19.60
N ALA A 138 -0.87 -27.09 -19.41
CA ALA A 138 -2.14 -27.38 -18.75
C ALA A 138 -2.21 -26.82 -17.32
N TYR A 139 -1.11 -26.84 -16.57
CA TYR A 139 -1.08 -26.21 -15.24
C TYR A 139 -1.19 -24.69 -15.29
N VAL A 140 -0.55 -24.04 -16.26
CA VAL A 140 -0.63 -22.59 -16.40
C VAL A 140 -2.04 -22.17 -16.76
N ASP A 141 -2.71 -22.93 -17.63
CA ASP A 141 -4.12 -22.70 -17.99
C ASP A 141 -5.02 -22.90 -16.77
N PHE A 142 -4.86 -24.03 -16.06
CA PHE A 142 -5.55 -24.30 -14.80
C PHE A 142 -5.35 -23.20 -13.75
N ARG A 143 -4.15 -22.61 -13.67
CA ARG A 143 -3.86 -21.50 -12.74
C ARG A 143 -4.37 -20.15 -13.22
N GLY A 144 -4.53 -19.97 -14.53
CA GLY A 144 -5.06 -18.77 -15.15
C GLY A 144 -6.56 -18.61 -14.92
N GLU A 145 -7.29 -19.71 -14.89
CA GLU A 145 -8.74 -19.76 -14.69
C GLU A 145 -9.13 -19.51 -13.21
N ARG A 146 -9.81 -18.40 -12.92
CA ARG A 146 -10.54 -18.24 -11.64
C ARG A 146 -11.91 -18.88 -11.77
N ILE A 147 -12.13 -20.02 -11.11
CA ILE A 147 -13.44 -20.65 -11.00
C ILE A 147 -14.27 -19.90 -9.95
N GLY A 148 -15.46 -19.42 -10.32
CA GLY A 148 -16.45 -18.83 -9.41
C GLY A 148 -17.11 -19.90 -8.53
N ASP A 149 -17.91 -19.46 -7.55
CA ASP A 149 -18.60 -20.37 -6.62
C ASP A 149 -19.53 -21.37 -7.34
N ASP A 150 -19.91 -21.08 -8.58
CA ASP A 150 -20.81 -21.87 -9.43
C ASP A 150 -20.08 -22.79 -10.44
N GLY A 151 -18.75 -22.83 -10.43
CA GLY A 151 -17.96 -23.64 -11.38
C GLY A 151 -17.62 -22.98 -12.72
N GLU A 152 -18.09 -21.75 -12.96
CA GLU A 152 -17.79 -20.96 -14.17
C GLU A 152 -16.43 -20.26 -14.08
N VAL A 153 -15.72 -20.08 -15.21
CA VAL A 153 -14.46 -19.29 -15.25
C VAL A 153 -14.80 -17.79 -15.22
N VAL A 154 -14.60 -17.14 -14.07
CA VAL A 154 -14.97 -15.74 -13.78
C VAL A 154 -13.88 -14.74 -14.18
N ALA A 155 -12.60 -15.13 -14.31
CA ALA A 155 -11.52 -14.26 -14.80
C ALA A 155 -10.24 -15.02 -15.21
N ASP A 156 -9.52 -14.53 -16.22
CA ASP A 156 -8.14 -14.91 -16.57
C ASP A 156 -7.14 -13.86 -16.04
N SER A 157 -6.10 -14.31 -15.32
CA SER A 157 -5.04 -13.44 -14.77
C SER A 157 -3.67 -13.73 -15.40
N PRO A 158 -3.19 -12.88 -16.33
CA PRO A 158 -1.83 -12.96 -16.89
C PRO A 158 -0.73 -12.90 -15.81
N SER A 159 -0.99 -12.24 -14.69
CA SER A 159 -0.05 -12.18 -13.56
C SER A 159 0.08 -13.52 -12.85
N THR A 160 -1.05 -14.23 -12.67
CA THR A 160 -1.08 -15.56 -12.05
C THR A 160 -0.40 -16.59 -12.97
N ARG A 161 -0.70 -16.56 -14.27
CA ARG A 161 -0.05 -17.41 -15.28
C ARG A 161 1.46 -17.27 -15.27
N ALA A 162 1.96 -16.04 -15.20
CA ALA A 162 3.40 -15.82 -15.13
C ALA A 162 4.07 -16.34 -13.84
N VAL A 163 3.38 -16.34 -12.70
CA VAL A 163 3.91 -16.92 -11.45
C VAL A 163 3.99 -18.44 -11.55
N ALA A 164 2.94 -19.07 -12.11
CA ALA A 164 2.91 -20.51 -12.40
C ALA A 164 4.04 -20.89 -13.36
N MET A 165 4.14 -20.21 -14.50
CA MET A 165 5.21 -20.42 -15.49
C MET A 165 6.61 -20.25 -14.86
N GLY A 166 6.82 -19.18 -14.11
CA GLY A 166 8.12 -18.89 -13.49
C GLY A 166 8.55 -19.95 -12.47
N THR A 167 7.61 -20.65 -11.86
CA THR A 167 7.89 -21.77 -10.95
C THR A 167 8.38 -23.00 -11.70
N VAL A 168 7.68 -23.39 -12.78
CA VAL A 168 8.06 -24.53 -13.63
C VAL A 168 9.40 -24.26 -14.34
N ILE A 169 9.58 -23.07 -14.90
CA ILE A 169 10.85 -22.64 -15.52
C ILE A 169 11.98 -22.70 -14.50
N GLY A 170 11.75 -22.22 -13.28
CA GLY A 170 12.75 -22.26 -12.21
C GLY A 170 13.19 -23.68 -11.86
N LEU A 171 12.26 -24.61 -11.69
CA LEU A 171 12.63 -26.02 -11.46
C LEU A 171 13.47 -26.60 -12.61
N ALA A 172 13.13 -26.28 -13.87
CA ALA A 172 13.92 -26.72 -15.02
C ALA A 172 15.33 -26.10 -15.04
N GLN A 173 15.47 -24.82 -14.67
CA GLN A 173 16.75 -24.10 -14.65
C GLN A 173 17.72 -24.61 -13.59
N TYR A 174 17.21 -25.11 -12.46
CA TYR A 174 18.02 -25.61 -11.35
C TYR A 174 18.13 -27.14 -11.34
N ARG A 175 17.65 -27.84 -12.38
CA ARG A 175 17.57 -29.32 -12.42
C ARG A 175 18.91 -30.04 -12.17
N GLU A 176 20.02 -29.44 -12.56
CA GLU A 176 21.37 -30.01 -12.35
C GLU A 176 21.80 -30.00 -10.88
N LEU A 177 21.17 -29.16 -10.05
CA LEU A 177 21.42 -29.11 -8.62
C LEU A 177 20.78 -30.28 -7.87
N PHE A 178 19.66 -30.79 -8.40
CA PHE A 178 18.77 -31.65 -7.62
C PHE A 178 19.33 -33.06 -7.47
N THR A 179 19.30 -33.54 -6.23
CA THR A 179 19.75 -34.89 -5.85
C THR A 179 18.61 -35.90 -5.84
N GLY A 180 17.39 -35.44 -5.58
CA GLY A 180 16.15 -36.22 -5.74
C GLY A 180 15.59 -36.20 -7.17
N LEU A 181 14.26 -36.29 -7.29
CA LEU A 181 13.57 -36.26 -8.58
C LEU A 181 13.71 -34.91 -9.29
N ARG A 182 13.82 -34.96 -10.62
CA ARG A 182 13.97 -33.77 -11.49
C ARG A 182 13.32 -33.99 -12.85
N PHE A 183 13.12 -32.90 -13.58
CA PHE A 183 12.67 -32.97 -14.97
C PHE A 183 13.73 -33.63 -15.87
N ARG A 184 13.26 -34.21 -16.99
CA ARG A 184 14.14 -34.74 -18.04
C ARG A 184 15.01 -33.63 -18.63
N ASP A 185 16.20 -34.00 -19.08
CA ASP A 185 17.18 -33.05 -19.63
C ASP A 185 16.72 -32.39 -20.93
N ASP A 186 15.83 -33.05 -21.68
CA ASP A 186 15.23 -32.57 -22.93
C ASP A 186 13.94 -31.76 -22.73
N LEU A 187 13.42 -31.68 -21.49
CA LEU A 187 12.24 -30.87 -21.21
C LEU A 187 12.63 -29.38 -21.17
N HIS A 188 12.12 -28.63 -22.15
CA HIS A 188 12.17 -27.18 -22.18
C HIS A 188 10.75 -26.62 -21.95
N PRO A 189 10.38 -26.27 -20.69
CA PRO A 189 9.05 -25.73 -20.41
C PRO A 189 8.72 -24.56 -21.32
N PHE A 190 7.50 -24.55 -21.88
CA PHE A 190 7.00 -23.50 -22.76
C PHE A 190 7.91 -23.22 -23.98
N ASN A 191 8.62 -24.24 -24.46
CA ASN A 191 9.58 -24.14 -25.56
C ASN A 191 10.67 -23.07 -25.32
N GLY A 192 11.05 -22.86 -24.05
CA GLY A 192 12.07 -21.88 -23.67
C GLY A 192 11.57 -20.43 -23.58
N ALA A 193 10.26 -20.19 -23.72
CA ALA A 193 9.69 -18.87 -23.50
C ALA A 193 9.90 -18.40 -22.04
N SER A 194 10.20 -17.11 -21.87
CA SER A 194 10.21 -16.52 -20.53
C SER A 194 8.80 -16.50 -19.93
N ALA A 195 8.71 -16.53 -18.60
CA ALA A 195 7.43 -16.42 -17.90
C ALA A 195 6.66 -15.13 -18.28
N ALA A 196 7.36 -14.05 -18.64
CA ALA A 196 6.72 -12.83 -19.11
C ALA A 196 6.14 -13.03 -20.51
N ALA A 197 6.92 -13.53 -21.47
CA ALA A 197 6.49 -13.70 -22.85
C ALA A 197 5.37 -14.74 -23.01
N GLY A 198 5.48 -15.90 -22.35
CA GLY A 198 4.49 -16.97 -22.49
C GLY A 198 3.21 -16.79 -21.67
N SER A 199 3.14 -15.82 -20.76
CA SER A 199 1.94 -15.52 -19.97
C SER A 199 0.93 -14.61 -20.68
N GLY A 200 1.23 -14.19 -21.92
CA GLY A 200 0.44 -13.20 -22.65
C GLY A 200 0.68 -11.76 -22.21
N ARG A 201 1.70 -11.47 -21.38
CA ARG A 201 2.16 -10.09 -21.18
C ARG A 201 2.87 -9.63 -22.45
N THR A 202 2.25 -8.75 -23.23
CA THR A 202 2.89 -8.14 -24.41
C THR A 202 4.18 -7.40 -24.04
N ALA A 203 5.19 -7.42 -24.91
CA ALA A 203 6.47 -6.73 -24.73
C ALA A 203 6.32 -5.20 -24.61
N GLU A 204 5.25 -4.60 -25.15
CA GLU A 204 4.89 -3.19 -24.95
C GLU A 204 4.64 -2.84 -23.48
N LEU A 205 4.21 -3.81 -22.65
CA LEU A 205 4.04 -3.66 -21.20
C LEU A 205 5.33 -3.83 -20.38
N ALA A 206 6.45 -4.16 -21.03
CA ALA A 206 7.75 -4.33 -20.36
C ALA A 206 8.52 -3.01 -20.26
N GLY A 207 8.31 -2.06 -21.18
CA GLY A 207 8.94 -0.74 -21.18
C GLY A 207 8.06 0.39 -20.61
N ALA A 208 6.73 0.28 -20.71
CA ALA A 208 5.81 1.25 -20.13
C ALA A 208 5.69 1.07 -18.61
N ASN A 209 5.81 2.16 -17.85
CA ASN A 209 5.58 2.15 -16.41
C ASN A 209 4.16 1.65 -16.10
N LYS A 210 4.05 0.42 -15.59
CA LYS A 210 2.76 -0.28 -15.34
C LYS A 210 1.81 0.43 -14.37
N VAL A 211 2.30 1.35 -13.56
CA VAL A 211 1.48 2.09 -12.60
C VAL A 211 1.40 3.53 -13.05
N GLN A 212 0.21 3.94 -13.42
CA GLN A 212 -0.08 5.32 -13.77
C GLN A 212 -0.14 6.19 -12.50
N PRO A 213 0.25 7.47 -12.59
CA PRO A 213 -0.07 8.45 -11.57
C PRO A 213 -1.59 8.47 -11.30
N LEU A 214 -1.95 8.78 -10.06
CA LEU A 214 -3.35 9.06 -9.73
C LEU A 214 -3.85 10.29 -10.52
N PRO A 215 -5.08 10.23 -11.07
CA PRO A 215 -5.74 11.41 -11.62
C PRO A 215 -5.90 12.51 -10.56
N SER A 216 -5.77 13.77 -10.98
CA SER A 216 -5.89 14.94 -10.10
C SER A 216 -7.24 14.99 -9.37
N GLU A 217 -8.31 14.57 -10.04
CA GLU A 217 -9.67 14.44 -9.50
C GLU A 217 -9.78 13.48 -8.30
N VAL A 218 -8.87 12.52 -8.15
CA VAL A 218 -8.78 11.63 -6.98
C VAL A 218 -7.75 12.17 -5.99
N GLN A 219 -6.58 12.59 -6.49
CA GLN A 219 -5.46 13.03 -5.65
C GLN A 219 -5.78 14.26 -4.80
N GLN A 220 -6.39 15.29 -5.41
CA GLN A 220 -6.66 16.57 -4.74
C GLN A 220 -7.61 16.42 -3.55
N PRO A 221 -8.84 15.85 -3.70
CA PRO A 221 -9.75 15.70 -2.56
C PRO A 221 -9.18 14.75 -1.50
N LEU A 222 -8.43 13.72 -1.91
CA LEU A 222 -7.75 12.81 -0.98
C LEU A 222 -6.74 13.56 -0.11
N LEU A 223 -5.82 14.31 -0.73
CA LEU A 223 -4.76 15.00 0.00
C LEU A 223 -5.32 16.12 0.87
N ALA A 224 -6.33 16.85 0.38
CA ALA A 224 -7.04 17.86 1.16
C ALA A 224 -7.70 17.26 2.42
N ALA A 225 -8.44 16.14 2.27
CA ALA A 225 -9.06 15.47 3.41
C ALA A 225 -8.03 14.92 4.40
N VAL A 226 -6.94 14.33 3.91
CA VAL A 226 -5.85 13.82 4.75
C VAL A 226 -5.22 14.94 5.58
N LEU A 227 -4.85 16.06 4.93
CA LEU A 227 -4.23 17.19 5.62
C LEU A 227 -5.19 17.84 6.61
N TYR A 228 -6.47 18.01 6.25
CA TYR A 228 -7.49 18.54 7.16
C TYR A 228 -7.65 17.67 8.41
N VAL A 229 -7.69 16.34 8.26
CA VAL A 229 -7.80 15.41 9.40
C VAL A 229 -6.58 15.53 10.32
N ILE A 230 -5.38 15.64 9.77
CA ILE A 230 -4.12 15.72 10.54
C ILE A 230 -3.98 17.09 11.21
N GLN A 231 -4.19 18.18 10.48
CA GLN A 231 -3.90 19.54 10.95
C GLN A 231 -5.03 20.08 11.83
N THR A 232 -6.29 19.79 11.49
CA THR A 232 -7.47 20.36 12.16
C THR A 232 -8.04 19.40 13.19
N LEU A 233 -8.24 18.12 12.86
CA LEU A 233 -8.98 17.19 13.72
C LEU A 233 -8.10 16.45 14.73
N ALA A 234 -6.82 16.24 14.42
CA ALA A 234 -5.93 15.43 15.26
C ALA A 234 -5.87 15.87 16.74
N PRO A 235 -5.71 17.16 17.08
CA PRO A 235 -5.63 17.58 18.48
C PRO A 235 -6.87 17.19 19.30
N HIS A 236 -8.05 17.22 18.66
CA HIS A 236 -9.31 16.87 19.29
C HIS A 236 -9.49 15.35 19.43
N ILE A 237 -9.18 14.60 18.37
CA ILE A 237 -9.25 13.13 18.38
C ILE A 237 -8.28 12.58 19.43
N LEU A 238 -7.06 13.11 19.51
CA LEU A 238 -6.04 12.69 20.47
C LEU A 238 -6.48 12.96 21.91
N ARG A 239 -7.09 14.12 22.18
CA ARG A 239 -7.65 14.46 23.50
C ARG A 239 -8.73 13.48 23.94
N GLU A 240 -9.69 13.18 23.06
CA GLU A 240 -10.76 12.22 23.37
C GLU A 240 -10.23 10.79 23.51
N ALA A 241 -9.25 10.41 22.67
CA ALA A 241 -8.59 9.12 22.76
C ALA A 241 -7.87 8.96 24.11
N GLU A 242 -7.22 10.02 24.60
CA GLU A 242 -6.57 10.01 25.90
C GLU A 242 -7.58 9.98 27.05
N ALA A 243 -8.64 10.79 26.99
CA ALA A 243 -9.74 10.72 27.97
C ALA A 243 -10.33 9.31 28.07
N LYS A 244 -10.49 8.64 26.93
CA LYS A 244 -10.90 7.23 26.87
C LYS A 244 -9.89 6.29 27.52
N ARG A 245 -8.58 6.44 27.27
CA ARG A 245 -7.53 5.62 27.90
C ARG A 245 -7.53 5.78 29.41
N VAL A 246 -7.55 7.01 29.90
CA VAL A 246 -7.62 7.34 31.33
C VAL A 246 -8.86 6.70 31.97
N ARG A 247 -10.03 6.83 31.33
CA ARG A 247 -11.27 6.22 31.82
C ARG A 247 -11.18 4.70 31.88
N GLN A 248 -10.61 4.05 30.85
CA GLN A 248 -10.42 2.60 30.84
C GLN A 248 -9.43 2.12 31.90
N ALA A 249 -8.37 2.88 32.16
CA ALA A 249 -7.43 2.60 33.24
C ALA A 249 -8.12 2.72 34.62
N ALA A 250 -8.90 3.78 34.83
CA ALA A 250 -9.70 3.96 36.04
C ALA A 250 -10.69 2.79 36.24
N ASP A 251 -11.45 2.41 35.20
CA ASP A 251 -12.39 1.29 35.25
C ASP A 251 -11.72 -0.04 35.64
N ARG A 252 -10.50 -0.30 35.14
CA ARG A 252 -9.71 -1.50 35.50
C ARG A 252 -9.23 -1.47 36.95
N SER A 253 -8.96 -0.28 37.49
CA SER A 253 -8.47 -0.09 38.87
C SER A 253 -9.56 -0.22 39.94
N ILE A 254 -10.85 -0.25 39.56
CA ILE A 254 -11.96 -0.37 40.52
C ILE A 254 -11.82 -1.70 41.29
N ALA A 255 -11.57 -1.60 42.60
CA ALA A 255 -11.46 -2.73 43.50
C ALA A 255 -12.81 -3.46 43.67
N ALA A 256 -12.77 -4.79 43.79
CA ALA A 256 -13.98 -5.60 43.98
C ALA A 256 -14.66 -5.36 45.34
N THR A 257 -13.94 -4.79 46.31
CA THR A 257 -14.36 -4.60 47.69
C THR A 257 -14.96 -3.23 47.98
N THR A 258 -14.89 -2.26 47.06
CA THR A 258 -15.49 -0.94 47.26
C THR A 258 -17.00 -1.02 47.04
N HIS A 259 -17.76 -0.72 48.09
CA HIS A 259 -19.22 -0.77 48.10
C HIS A 259 -19.79 0.62 48.47
N PRO A 260 -19.68 1.63 47.60
CA PRO A 260 -20.35 2.90 47.82
C PRO A 260 -21.85 2.64 48.01
N GLY A 261 -22.43 3.23 49.06
CA GLY A 261 -23.87 3.17 49.29
C GLY A 261 -24.64 4.01 48.26
N LEU A 262 -25.96 3.83 48.24
CA LEU A 262 -26.89 4.54 47.34
C LEU A 262 -26.67 6.06 47.29
N GLY A 263 -26.35 6.68 48.44
CA GLY A 263 -26.11 8.12 48.55
C GLY A 263 -24.94 8.64 47.71
N ALA A 264 -23.96 7.81 47.36
CA ALA A 264 -22.89 8.21 46.43
C ALA A 264 -23.43 8.41 45.00
N PHE A 265 -24.42 7.60 44.61
CA PHE A 265 -25.08 7.70 43.31
C PHE A 265 -25.96 8.94 43.22
N LEU A 266 -26.73 9.24 44.27
CA LEU A 266 -27.55 10.45 44.34
C LEU A 266 -26.69 11.71 44.25
N ARG A 267 -25.58 11.77 45.01
CA ARG A 267 -24.63 12.89 44.91
C ARG A 267 -23.99 13.00 43.52
N ASN A 268 -23.71 11.88 42.85
CA ASN A 268 -23.21 11.91 41.47
C ASN A 268 -24.26 12.51 40.52
N LEU A 269 -25.54 12.13 40.64
CA LEU A 269 -26.62 12.68 39.84
C LEU A 269 -26.84 14.18 40.11
N GLU A 270 -26.85 14.60 41.37
CA GLU A 270 -26.98 16.02 41.73
C GLU A 270 -25.83 16.85 41.17
N ARG A 271 -24.59 16.38 41.33
CA ARG A 271 -23.40 17.00 40.75
C ARG A 271 -23.52 17.15 39.23
N ARG A 272 -24.04 16.13 38.53
CA ARG A 272 -24.29 16.18 37.07
C ARG A 272 -25.34 17.21 36.69
N ILE A 273 -26.41 17.33 37.47
CA ILE A 273 -27.44 18.35 37.26
C ILE A 273 -26.83 19.75 37.46
N GLU A 274 -26.05 19.95 38.53
CA GLU A 274 -25.38 21.22 38.83
C GLU A 274 -24.37 21.63 37.76
N SER A 275 -23.66 20.67 37.18
CA SER A 275 -22.68 20.91 36.13
C SER A 275 -23.24 20.83 34.72
N GLU A 276 -24.57 20.70 34.58
CA GLU A 276 -25.28 20.52 33.30
C GLU A 276 -24.70 19.37 32.44
N GLU A 277 -24.20 18.31 33.08
CA GLU A 277 -23.53 17.21 32.40
C GLU A 277 -24.53 16.10 32.02
N PRO A 278 -24.77 15.83 30.71
CA PRO A 278 -25.75 14.84 30.28
C PRO A 278 -25.45 13.44 30.77
N LEU A 279 -26.50 12.63 30.94
CA LEU A 279 -26.34 11.20 31.23
C LEU A 279 -25.75 10.46 30.04
N GLU A 280 -25.05 9.35 30.30
CA GLU A 280 -24.43 8.58 29.22
C GLU A 280 -25.43 7.68 28.51
N LEU A 281 -25.42 7.69 27.18
CA LEU A 281 -26.18 6.73 26.39
C LEU A 281 -25.46 5.37 26.29
N MET A 282 -26.26 4.31 26.20
CA MET A 282 -25.85 3.00 25.73
C MET A 282 -25.81 2.98 24.19
N THR A 283 -24.99 2.10 23.61
CA THR A 283 -25.05 1.87 22.16
C THR A 283 -26.40 1.27 21.77
N GLN A 284 -26.86 1.51 20.53
CA GLN A 284 -28.12 0.95 20.05
C GLN A 284 -28.15 -0.59 20.16
N ASP A 285 -27.03 -1.27 19.90
CA ASP A 285 -26.94 -2.72 20.06
C ASP A 285 -27.09 -3.17 21.51
N SER A 286 -26.56 -2.39 22.45
CA SER A 286 -26.72 -2.67 23.88
C SER A 286 -28.16 -2.47 24.33
N VAL A 287 -28.86 -1.45 23.79
CA VAL A 287 -30.30 -1.24 24.02
C VAL A 287 -31.12 -2.41 23.45
N LYS A 288 -30.84 -2.82 22.20
CA LYS A 288 -31.48 -3.99 21.58
C LYS A 288 -31.27 -5.25 22.41
N ALA A 289 -30.04 -5.52 22.85
CA ALA A 289 -29.72 -6.67 23.69
C ALA A 289 -30.46 -6.63 25.05
N ALA A 290 -30.57 -5.47 25.67
CA ALA A 290 -31.30 -5.30 26.92
C ALA A 290 -32.82 -5.54 26.74
N ARG A 291 -33.40 -5.09 25.62
CA ARG A 291 -34.80 -5.35 25.25
C ARG A 291 -35.07 -6.84 25.01
N VAL A 292 -34.20 -7.52 24.25
CA VAL A 292 -34.32 -8.98 24.02
C VAL A 292 -34.32 -9.76 25.34
N ARG A 293 -33.54 -9.31 26.33
CA ARG A 293 -33.48 -9.91 27.67
C ARG A 293 -34.63 -9.49 28.60
N ARG A 294 -35.61 -8.72 28.12
CA ARG A 294 -36.74 -8.16 28.90
C ARG A 294 -36.29 -7.34 30.12
N LEU A 295 -35.12 -6.70 30.04
CA LEU A 295 -34.58 -5.85 31.11
C LEU A 295 -35.00 -4.37 30.97
N ARG A 296 -35.66 -4.01 29.87
CA ARG A 296 -36.10 -2.66 29.51
C ARG A 296 -37.41 -2.70 28.74
N GLU A 297 -38.31 -1.78 29.05
CA GLU A 297 -39.57 -1.57 28.33
C GLU A 297 -39.37 -0.66 27.10
N GLU A 298 -40.28 -0.76 26.13
CA GLU A 298 -40.15 -0.09 24.84
C GLU A 298 -40.28 1.44 24.93
N HIS A 299 -41.08 1.92 25.89
CA HIS A 299 -41.37 3.34 26.13
C HIS A 299 -40.67 3.90 27.38
N ASP A 300 -39.74 3.17 27.99
CA ASP A 300 -39.02 3.65 29.18
C ASP A 300 -38.07 4.80 28.79
N PRO A 301 -38.25 6.04 29.33
CA PRO A 301 -37.38 7.17 29.00
C PRO A 301 -35.91 6.91 29.38
N LEU A 302 -35.66 6.00 30.33
CA LEU A 302 -34.31 5.61 30.74
C LEU A 302 -33.77 4.40 29.96
N ALA A 303 -34.50 3.88 28.96
CA ALA A 303 -34.12 2.66 28.24
C ALA A 303 -32.73 2.75 27.61
N ALA A 304 -32.35 3.94 27.13
CA ALA A 304 -31.08 4.18 26.49
C ALA A 304 -29.99 4.69 27.46
N VAL A 305 -30.30 4.96 28.73
CA VAL A 305 -29.35 5.49 29.71
C VAL A 305 -28.48 4.38 30.30
N SER A 306 -27.17 4.59 30.28
CA SER A 306 -26.17 3.67 30.79
C SER A 306 -26.02 3.78 32.31
N LEU A 307 -26.81 2.99 33.04
CA LEU A 307 -26.68 2.90 34.51
C LEU A 307 -25.31 2.33 34.95
N SER A 308 -24.70 1.49 34.10
CA SER A 308 -23.37 0.94 34.38
C SER A 308 -22.28 2.00 34.27
N ALA A 309 -22.43 3.02 33.43
CA ALA A 309 -21.49 4.13 33.37
C ALA A 309 -21.52 4.96 34.66
N LEU A 310 -22.73 5.34 35.12
CA LEU A 310 -22.93 6.04 36.39
C LEU A 310 -22.39 5.23 37.58
N ALA A 311 -22.59 3.90 37.56
CA ALA A 311 -22.04 3.02 38.59
C ALA A 311 -20.49 3.06 38.62
N ARG A 312 -19.82 3.02 37.46
CA ARG A 312 -18.35 3.06 37.39
C ARG A 312 -17.78 4.38 37.89
N GLU A 313 -18.44 5.50 37.60
CA GLU A 313 -18.05 6.81 38.15
C GLU A 313 -18.17 6.89 39.67
N CYS A 314 -19.07 6.10 40.25
CA CYS A 314 -19.18 5.97 41.70
C CYS A 314 -18.18 4.96 42.28
N GLY A 315 -17.34 4.33 41.46
CA GLY A 315 -16.39 3.29 41.89
C GLY A 315 -17.01 1.89 41.98
N ILE A 316 -18.09 1.61 41.24
CA ILE A 316 -18.80 0.32 41.23
C ILE A 316 -18.71 -0.31 39.85
N ARG A 317 -18.23 -1.56 39.77
CA ARG A 317 -18.06 -2.26 38.48
C ARG A 317 -19.37 -2.49 37.71
N GLN A 318 -20.46 -2.75 38.42
CA GLN A 318 -21.77 -3.05 37.84
C GLN A 318 -22.90 -2.41 38.65
N PHE A 319 -23.90 -1.87 37.94
CA PHE A 319 -25.09 -1.30 38.56
C PHE A 319 -25.94 -2.39 39.25
N ARG A 320 -26.40 -2.12 40.47
CA ARG A 320 -27.26 -3.04 41.23
C ARG A 320 -28.72 -2.79 40.90
N GLY A 321 -29.37 -3.76 40.24
CA GLY A 321 -30.77 -3.64 39.82
C GLY A 321 -31.75 -3.31 40.95
N ALA A 322 -31.46 -3.77 42.18
CA ALA A 322 -32.27 -3.50 43.37
C ALA A 322 -32.38 -2.00 43.73
N TRP A 323 -31.45 -1.15 43.26
CA TRP A 323 -31.50 0.30 43.51
C TRP A 323 -32.40 1.06 42.54
N LEU A 324 -32.79 0.44 41.42
CA LEU A 324 -33.53 1.13 40.36
C LEU A 324 -34.87 1.70 40.83
N PRO A 325 -35.71 1.00 41.64
CA PRO A 325 -36.99 1.57 42.09
C PRO A 325 -36.81 2.88 42.88
N GLU A 326 -35.80 2.96 43.72
CA GLU A 326 -35.50 4.14 44.55
C GLU A 326 -34.83 5.27 43.75
N LEU A 327 -33.94 4.91 42.81
CA LEU A 327 -33.23 5.90 41.98
C LEU A 327 -34.04 6.41 40.79
N ARG A 328 -35.09 5.70 40.36
CA ARG A 328 -35.84 6.02 39.14
C ARG A 328 -36.34 7.46 39.12
N PRO A 329 -37.00 8.01 40.16
CA PRO A 329 -37.45 9.40 40.14
C PRO A 329 -36.31 10.40 39.96
N HIS A 330 -35.15 10.13 40.55
CA HIS A 330 -33.96 10.99 40.43
C HIS A 330 -33.31 10.89 39.06
N LEU A 331 -33.27 9.69 38.47
CA LEU A 331 -32.76 9.46 37.12
C LEU A 331 -33.66 10.12 36.06
N GLU A 332 -34.98 10.01 36.19
CA GLU A 332 -35.94 10.66 35.28
C GLU A 332 -35.84 12.18 35.39
N ARG A 333 -35.73 12.71 36.62
CA ARG A 333 -35.47 14.14 36.84
C ARG A 333 -34.15 14.58 36.20
N ALA A 334 -33.06 13.85 36.42
CA ALA A 334 -31.77 14.17 35.82
C ALA A 334 -31.86 14.12 34.29
N HIS A 335 -32.45 13.08 33.72
CA HIS A 335 -32.63 12.95 32.28
C HIS A 335 -33.46 14.09 31.68
N ALA A 336 -34.52 14.54 32.37
CA ALA A 336 -35.33 15.67 31.93
C ALA A 336 -34.57 17.01 31.98
N LEU A 337 -33.65 17.20 32.93
CA LEU A 337 -32.91 18.45 33.12
C LEU A 337 -31.66 18.55 32.23
N VAL A 338 -30.88 17.47 32.14
CA VAL A 338 -29.57 17.48 31.44
C VAL A 338 -29.54 16.62 30.17
N GLY A 339 -30.61 15.87 29.87
CA GLY A 339 -30.66 14.99 28.72
C GLY A 339 -29.74 13.77 28.84
N ALA A 340 -29.47 13.13 27.71
CA ALA A 340 -28.48 12.06 27.61
C ALA A 340 -27.78 12.09 26.24
N CYS A 341 -26.48 11.82 26.22
CA CYS A 341 -25.71 11.77 24.98
C CYS A 341 -24.56 10.74 25.06
N ALA A 342 -23.92 10.51 23.92
CA ALA A 342 -22.78 9.61 23.84
C ALA A 342 -21.58 10.15 24.65
N PRO A 343 -20.67 9.28 25.15
CA PRO A 343 -19.67 9.64 26.15
C PRO A 343 -18.56 10.61 25.74
N TYR A 344 -18.20 10.65 24.46
CA TYR A 344 -17.02 11.41 24.00
C TYR A 344 -17.43 12.56 23.08
N GLY A 345 -16.64 13.63 23.02
CA GLY A 345 -16.90 14.76 22.13
C GLY A 345 -18.23 15.49 22.41
N ARG A 346 -18.71 15.46 23.66
CA ARG A 346 -19.97 16.13 24.07
C ARG A 346 -19.90 17.65 23.93
N ASN A 347 -18.77 18.21 24.34
CA ASN A 347 -18.46 19.63 24.27
C ASN A 347 -17.44 19.87 23.17
N ALA A 348 -17.75 19.37 21.97
CA ALA A 348 -16.85 19.45 20.83
C ALA A 348 -16.60 20.92 20.44
N ALA A 349 -15.31 21.31 20.43
CA ALA A 349 -14.90 22.63 19.98
C ALA A 349 -15.28 22.86 18.51
N GLU A 350 -15.50 24.12 18.16
CA GLU A 350 -15.69 24.53 16.76
C GLU A 350 -14.36 24.51 16.00
N VAL A 351 -14.44 24.08 14.75
CA VAL A 351 -13.35 24.09 13.78
C VAL A 351 -13.85 24.72 12.48
N GLU A 352 -12.97 25.36 11.75
CA GLU A 352 -13.27 25.84 10.40
C GLU A 352 -13.59 24.65 9.48
N ARG A 353 -14.63 24.79 8.66
CA ARG A 353 -14.99 23.77 7.67
C ARG A 353 -13.94 23.73 6.57
N ALA A 354 -13.70 22.54 6.00
CA ALA A 354 -12.67 22.34 4.99
C ALA A 354 -12.93 23.09 3.66
N ASP A 355 -14.18 23.48 3.41
CA ASP A 355 -14.60 24.31 2.28
C ASP A 355 -14.49 25.83 2.55
N GLY A 356 -14.01 26.22 3.74
CA GLY A 356 -13.95 27.60 4.21
C GLY A 356 -15.32 28.24 4.47
N GLN A 357 -16.41 27.46 4.41
CA GLN A 357 -17.79 27.97 4.54
C GLN A 357 -18.26 27.95 5.99
N GLY A 358 -17.52 28.64 6.86
CA GLY A 358 -17.86 28.84 8.28
C GLY A 358 -17.28 27.81 9.24
N HIS A 359 -17.86 27.74 10.44
CA HIS A 359 -17.41 26.88 11.53
C HIS A 359 -18.43 25.79 11.85
N VAL A 360 -17.95 24.66 12.35
CA VAL A 360 -18.78 23.55 12.82
C VAL A 360 -18.09 22.87 13.99
N THR A 361 -18.85 22.26 14.90
CA THR A 361 -18.23 21.39 15.93
C THR A 361 -17.43 20.28 15.26
N TRP A 362 -16.22 19.96 15.72
CA TRP A 362 -15.39 18.96 15.03
C TRP A 362 -16.05 17.58 14.98
N THR A 363 -16.88 17.25 15.98
CA THR A 363 -17.68 16.02 16.04
C THR A 363 -19.06 16.25 16.62
N GLN A 364 -19.96 15.31 16.34
CA GLN A 364 -21.14 15.04 17.17
C GLN A 364 -20.74 14.11 18.33
N PRO A 365 -21.50 14.01 19.43
CA PRO A 365 -21.19 13.10 20.52
C PRO A 365 -20.94 11.66 20.03
N LEU A 366 -19.85 11.05 20.48
CA LEU A 366 -19.33 9.78 19.98
C LEU A 366 -19.46 8.66 21.02
N PHE A 367 -19.80 7.46 20.56
CA PHE A 367 -19.59 6.25 21.36
C PHE A 367 -18.12 5.81 21.30
N SER A 368 -17.75 4.94 22.24
CA SER A 368 -16.39 4.38 22.31
C SER A 368 -15.94 3.71 21.01
N LEU A 369 -16.87 3.11 20.27
CA LEU A 369 -16.58 2.47 18.98
C LEU A 369 -16.35 3.49 17.88
N ASP A 370 -17.16 4.55 17.81
CA ASP A 370 -17.00 5.63 16.82
C ASP A 370 -15.65 6.35 17.00
N LEU A 371 -15.28 6.63 18.24
CA LEU A 371 -13.96 7.19 18.56
C LEU A 371 -12.82 6.25 18.16
N LYS A 372 -13.00 4.93 18.31
CA LYS A 372 -12.01 3.94 17.83
C LYS A 372 -11.85 4.01 16.31
N PHE A 373 -12.94 4.19 15.56
CA PHE A 373 -12.88 4.35 14.11
C PHE A 373 -12.20 5.66 13.71
N LEU A 374 -12.51 6.79 14.37
CA LEU A 374 -11.84 8.07 14.12
C LEU A 374 -10.33 8.02 14.38
N VAL A 375 -9.90 7.34 15.45
CA VAL A 375 -8.47 7.06 15.71
C VAL A 375 -7.85 6.26 14.56
N GLY A 376 -8.56 5.25 14.03
CA GLY A 376 -8.13 4.49 12.87
C GLY A 376 -8.06 5.33 11.58
N PHE A 377 -9.01 6.25 11.37
CA PHE A 377 -9.00 7.19 10.25
C PHE A 377 -7.84 8.17 10.34
N LEU A 378 -7.54 8.68 11.54
CA LEU A 378 -6.37 9.54 11.77
C LEU A 378 -5.05 8.82 11.49
N ALA A 379 -4.92 7.57 11.97
CA ALA A 379 -3.76 6.73 11.65
C ALA A 379 -3.61 6.49 10.14
N THR A 380 -4.74 6.25 9.46
CA THR A 380 -4.80 6.07 8.00
C THR A 380 -4.42 7.36 7.28
N ALA A 381 -4.91 8.52 7.73
CA ALA A 381 -4.54 9.82 7.17
C ALA A 381 -3.02 10.06 7.27
N CYS A 382 -2.41 9.79 8.44
CA CYS A 382 -0.96 9.90 8.61
C CYS A 382 -0.20 9.00 7.62
N GLY A 383 -0.63 7.73 7.47
CA GLY A 383 -0.04 6.80 6.51
C GLY A 383 -0.20 7.25 5.04
N LEU A 384 -1.37 7.77 4.67
CA LEU A 384 -1.65 8.32 3.34
C LEU A 384 -0.79 9.55 3.05
N ALA A 385 -0.65 10.46 4.01
CA ALA A 385 0.20 11.65 3.88
C ALA A 385 1.65 11.24 3.58
N LEU A 386 2.18 10.28 4.33
CA LEU A 386 3.54 9.78 4.11
C LEU A 386 3.70 9.09 2.75
N ALA A 387 2.74 8.24 2.37
CA ALA A 387 2.75 7.57 1.09
C ALA A 387 2.67 8.56 -0.10
N ALA A 388 1.95 9.66 0.07
CA ALA A 388 1.76 10.69 -0.94
C ALA A 388 2.93 11.69 -1.03
N LEU A 389 3.58 12.03 0.08
CA LEU A 389 4.47 13.19 0.15
C LEU A 389 5.95 12.87 0.40
N VAL A 390 6.28 11.67 0.90
CA VAL A 390 7.68 11.30 1.17
C VAL A 390 8.32 10.62 -0.02
N GLY A 391 7.57 9.76 -0.70
CA GLY A 391 8.11 8.89 -1.74
C GLY A 391 8.94 7.75 -1.17
N MET A 392 8.54 7.17 -0.03
CA MET A 392 9.01 5.88 0.47
C MET A 392 8.26 4.72 -0.19
N ARG A 393 8.85 3.53 -0.24
CA ARG A 393 8.14 2.31 -0.65
C ARG A 393 7.27 1.83 0.50
N HIS A 394 6.21 1.08 0.20
CA HIS A 394 5.34 0.48 1.22
C HIS A 394 6.13 -0.28 2.30
N CYS A 395 7.13 -1.08 1.89
CA CYS A 395 7.97 -1.79 2.84
C CYS A 395 8.84 -0.88 3.71
N GLU A 396 9.23 0.30 3.22
CA GLU A 396 10.05 1.26 3.96
C GLU A 396 9.18 2.07 4.94
N LEU A 397 7.94 2.41 4.56
CA LEU A 397 6.95 3.03 5.46
C LEU A 397 6.64 2.14 6.67
N GLY A 398 6.52 0.83 6.45
CA GLY A 398 6.28 -0.14 7.51
C GLY A 398 7.46 -0.32 8.49
N GLU A 399 8.63 0.23 8.19
CA GLU A 399 9.81 0.20 9.06
C GLU A 399 9.97 1.48 9.89
N LEU A 400 9.08 2.46 9.75
CA LEU A 400 9.12 3.67 10.55
C LEU A 400 8.67 3.36 11.98
N VAL A 401 9.49 3.83 12.92
CA VAL A 401 9.32 3.59 14.36
C VAL A 401 9.25 4.89 15.14
N VAL A 402 8.72 4.84 16.37
CA VAL A 402 8.76 5.96 17.33
C VAL A 402 10.19 6.44 17.50
N GLY A 403 10.40 7.75 17.35
CA GLY A 403 11.72 8.39 17.38
C GLY A 403 12.41 8.48 16.01
N CYS A 404 11.70 8.22 14.91
CA CYS A 404 12.27 8.37 13.57
C CYS A 404 12.52 9.83 13.18
N ARG A 405 11.83 10.80 13.80
CA ARG A 405 12.01 12.23 13.55
C ARG A 405 13.39 12.70 13.98
N GLN A 406 14.16 13.23 13.03
CA GLN A 406 15.43 13.88 13.34
C GLN A 406 15.16 15.32 13.78
N PRO A 407 15.96 15.86 14.73
CA PRO A 407 15.82 17.25 15.15
C PRO A 407 15.78 18.21 13.95
N PRO A 408 14.84 19.17 13.89
CA PRO A 408 14.77 20.15 12.82
C PRO A 408 16.10 20.90 12.73
N GLN A 409 16.66 20.98 11.52
CA GLN A 409 17.91 21.68 11.28
C GLN A 409 17.61 23.03 10.63
N GLU A 410 17.95 24.13 11.30
CA GLU A 410 17.88 25.45 10.71
C GLU A 410 19.00 25.60 9.66
N ILE A 411 18.63 25.84 8.40
CA ILE A 411 19.59 26.07 7.31
C ILE A 411 19.88 27.57 7.16
N ALA A 412 18.85 28.39 7.38
CA ALA A 412 18.89 29.84 7.33
C ALA A 412 17.82 30.38 8.30
N PRO A 413 17.85 31.67 8.70
CA PRO A 413 16.89 32.23 9.64
C PRO A 413 15.44 31.93 9.27
N GLY A 414 14.76 31.12 10.10
CA GLY A 414 13.36 30.71 9.89
C GLY A 414 13.12 29.62 8.83
N LEU A 415 14.17 29.11 8.18
CA LEU A 415 14.10 28.01 7.20
C LEU A 415 14.65 26.72 7.81
N PHE A 416 13.74 25.78 8.05
CA PHE A 416 14.05 24.49 8.68
C PHE A 416 14.05 23.34 7.68
N ARG A 417 15.00 22.42 7.86
CA ARG A 417 15.04 21.10 7.23
C ARG A 417 14.52 20.06 8.19
N TYR A 418 13.49 19.33 7.76
CA TYR A 418 12.95 18.19 8.48
C TYR A 418 13.44 16.90 7.84
N ARG A 419 13.82 15.92 8.67
CA ARG A 419 14.30 14.61 8.22
C ARG A 419 13.66 13.49 9.03
N LEU A 420 13.41 12.37 8.36
CA LEU A 420 12.97 11.12 8.98
C LEU A 420 14.07 10.07 8.78
N ALA A 421 14.48 9.41 9.86
CA ALA A 421 15.32 8.23 9.81
C ALA A 421 14.45 6.99 9.58
N GLY A 422 14.84 6.16 8.63
CA GLY A 422 14.15 4.91 8.32
C GLY A 422 15.13 3.85 7.82
N LYS A 423 14.60 2.88 7.09
CA LYS A 423 15.39 1.82 6.47
C LYS A 423 15.08 1.69 4.99
N LEU A 424 16.11 1.66 4.17
CA LEU A 424 16.03 1.27 2.77
C LEU A 424 16.01 -0.25 2.71
N ILE A 425 14.94 -0.82 2.14
CA ILE A 425 14.74 -2.29 2.13
C ILE A 425 15.07 -2.89 0.78
N LYS A 426 14.60 -2.29 -0.32
CA LYS A 426 14.71 -2.92 -1.64
C LYS A 426 16.17 -2.96 -2.11
N GLY A 427 16.64 -4.15 -2.50
CA GLY A 427 18.01 -4.36 -2.99
C GLY A 427 19.08 -4.30 -1.90
N GLN A 428 18.66 -4.26 -0.63
CA GLN A 428 19.55 -4.25 0.53
C GLN A 428 19.55 -5.62 1.23
N PRO A 429 20.55 -5.92 2.08
CA PRO A 429 20.56 -7.10 2.92
C PRO A 429 19.31 -7.23 3.82
N LEU A 430 19.12 -8.41 4.44
CA LEU A 430 18.01 -8.63 5.36
C LEU A 430 18.01 -7.56 6.47
N GLY A 431 16.85 -6.97 6.71
CA GLY A 431 16.67 -5.88 7.67
C GLY A 431 16.96 -4.49 7.14
N GLY A 432 17.42 -4.36 5.90
CA GLY A 432 17.64 -3.08 5.24
C GLY A 432 18.84 -2.30 5.78
N VAL A 433 19.09 -1.16 5.14
CA VAL A 433 20.16 -0.23 5.54
C VAL A 433 19.53 1.05 6.08
N ARG A 434 20.06 1.60 7.17
CA ARG A 434 19.59 2.88 7.71
C ARG A 434 19.82 4.00 6.70
N ASP A 435 18.82 4.83 6.51
CA ASP A 435 18.86 5.98 5.61
C ASP A 435 17.89 7.07 6.11
N GLU A 436 18.00 8.27 5.53
CA GLU A 436 17.18 9.42 5.89
C GLU A 436 16.43 9.99 4.69
N TRP A 437 15.23 10.49 4.94
CA TRP A 437 14.40 11.20 3.96
C TRP A 437 14.22 12.64 4.39
N VAL A 438 14.50 13.58 3.49
CA VAL A 438 14.10 14.98 3.66
C VAL A 438 12.60 15.06 3.42
N VAL A 439 11.88 15.69 4.34
CA VAL A 439 10.42 15.78 4.32
C VAL A 439 9.95 17.22 4.52
N THR A 440 8.69 17.47 4.19
CA THR A 440 8.04 18.75 4.50
C THR A 440 7.65 18.80 5.98
N ARG A 441 7.31 20.00 6.46
CA ARG A 441 6.85 20.21 7.84
C ARG A 441 5.58 19.42 8.14
N GLU A 442 4.64 19.38 7.20
CA GLU A 442 3.34 18.72 7.35
C GLU A 442 3.51 17.21 7.56
N VAL A 443 4.47 16.59 6.86
CA VAL A 443 4.82 15.18 7.05
C VAL A 443 5.49 14.96 8.41
N TYR A 444 6.37 15.88 8.82
CA TYR A 444 7.02 15.81 10.12
C TYR A 444 6.01 15.89 11.27
N GLU A 445 5.00 16.76 11.16
CA GLU A 445 3.87 16.88 12.09
C GLU A 445 2.94 15.64 12.01
N ALA A 446 2.72 15.07 10.83
CA ALA A 446 1.95 13.83 10.70
C ALA A 446 2.60 12.65 11.43
N ILE A 447 3.94 12.56 11.45
CA ILE A 447 4.64 11.56 12.26
C ILE A 447 4.44 11.81 13.75
N GLU A 448 4.47 13.07 14.19
CA GLU A 448 4.20 13.42 15.58
C GLU A 448 2.80 12.95 16.03
N VAL A 449 1.80 13.19 15.19
CA VAL A 449 0.43 12.71 15.42
C VAL A 449 0.40 11.18 15.48
N ALA A 450 1.10 10.49 14.58
CA ALA A 450 1.19 9.03 14.59
C ALA A 450 1.88 8.48 15.85
N GLU A 451 2.92 9.16 16.36
CA GLU A 451 3.57 8.83 17.64
C GLU A 451 2.59 8.97 18.81
N GLN A 452 1.86 10.08 18.89
CA GLN A 452 0.88 10.34 19.96
C GLN A 452 -0.31 9.37 19.95
N LEU A 453 -0.68 8.85 18.78
CA LEU A 453 -1.75 7.85 18.65
C LEU A 453 -1.43 6.52 19.35
N LEU A 454 -0.15 6.15 19.47
CA LEU A 454 0.26 4.93 20.18
C LEU A 454 0.07 5.05 21.70
N GLY A 455 0.00 6.28 22.22
CA GLY A 455 -0.16 6.58 23.64
C GLY A 455 1.18 6.73 24.37
N PRO A 456 1.15 7.14 25.65
CA PRO A 456 2.35 7.49 26.42
C PRO A 456 3.28 6.32 26.70
N ASP A 457 2.77 5.08 26.65
CA ASP A 457 3.55 3.86 26.92
C ASP A 457 4.36 3.37 25.70
N ALA A 458 4.26 4.06 24.56
CA ALA A 458 4.94 3.68 23.34
C ALA A 458 6.46 3.93 23.45
N ALA A 459 7.22 2.86 23.62
CA ALA A 459 8.68 2.95 23.69
C ALA A 459 9.31 3.33 22.33
N PRO A 460 10.48 4.01 22.32
CA PRO A 460 11.28 4.19 21.12
C PRO A 460 11.53 2.85 20.41
N GLY A 461 11.37 2.83 19.08
CA GLY A 461 11.45 1.60 18.30
C GLY A 461 10.11 0.87 18.09
N THR A 462 9.02 1.32 18.72
CA THR A 462 7.68 0.79 18.41
C THR A 462 7.27 1.19 16.99
N SER A 463 6.73 0.25 16.21
CA SER A 463 6.28 0.51 14.83
C SER A 463 5.15 1.55 14.79
N LEU A 464 5.29 2.58 13.97
CA LEU A 464 4.28 3.64 13.83
C LEU A 464 3.07 3.19 13.03
N PHE A 465 3.33 2.47 11.94
CA PHE A 465 2.31 1.99 11.04
C PHE A 465 2.26 0.47 11.08
N HIS A 466 1.05 -0.08 11.15
CA HIS A 466 0.88 -1.50 10.95
C HIS A 466 1.16 -1.83 9.47
N PRO A 467 1.80 -2.96 9.14
CA PRO A 467 2.06 -3.42 7.76
C PRO A 467 0.85 -3.59 6.84
N VAL A 468 -0.36 -3.33 7.36
CA VAL A 468 -1.66 -3.53 6.70
C VAL A 468 -2.29 -2.18 6.39
N PHE A 469 -1.48 -1.15 6.12
CA PHE A 469 -1.95 -0.01 5.35
C PHE A 469 -2.33 -0.51 3.95
N CYS A 470 -3.60 -0.88 3.79
CA CYS A 470 -4.12 -1.63 2.66
C CYS A 470 -5.38 -0.99 2.10
N ASP A 471 -5.86 -1.55 1.00
CA ASP A 471 -7.08 -1.10 0.33
C ASP A 471 -8.26 -0.98 1.31
N THR A 472 -8.41 -1.88 2.28
CA THR A 472 -9.50 -1.81 3.27
C THR A 472 -9.44 -0.56 4.14
N THR A 473 -8.26 -0.17 4.64
CA THR A 473 -8.13 1.04 5.48
C THR A 473 -8.42 2.30 4.67
N TYR A 474 -7.96 2.35 3.42
CA TYR A 474 -8.26 3.45 2.51
C TYR A 474 -9.76 3.51 2.19
N GLN A 475 -10.40 2.37 1.88
CA GLN A 475 -11.83 2.35 1.58
C GLN A 475 -12.67 2.80 2.77
N ASN A 476 -12.35 2.34 3.98
CA ASN A 476 -13.06 2.80 5.19
C ASN A 476 -12.88 4.32 5.41
N PHE A 477 -11.67 4.84 5.19
CA PHE A 477 -11.40 6.29 5.27
C PHE A 477 -12.21 7.06 4.23
N ARG A 478 -12.19 6.61 2.96
CA ARG A 478 -12.97 7.20 1.88
C ARG A 478 -14.47 7.18 2.15
N THR A 479 -15.02 6.06 2.61
CA THR A 479 -16.44 5.95 2.98
C THR A 479 -16.80 6.95 4.07
N TRP A 480 -15.93 7.17 5.05
CA TRP A 480 -16.14 8.17 6.09
C TRP A 480 -16.08 9.61 5.55
N VAL A 481 -15.08 9.94 4.71
CA VAL A 481 -14.96 11.25 4.04
C VAL A 481 -16.20 11.56 3.20
N ASN A 482 -16.69 10.58 2.45
CA ASN A 482 -17.86 10.74 1.58
C ASN A 482 -19.19 10.65 2.34
N GLY A 483 -19.16 10.27 3.62
CA GLY A 483 -20.34 10.09 4.45
C GLY A 483 -20.84 11.39 5.10
N PRO A 484 -21.90 11.28 5.92
CA PRO A 484 -22.51 12.45 6.58
C PRO A 484 -21.53 13.25 7.45
N ALA A 485 -20.56 12.57 8.07
CA ALA A 485 -19.55 13.22 8.91
C ALA A 485 -18.62 14.12 8.08
N GLY A 486 -18.13 13.64 6.93
CA GLY A 486 -17.27 14.43 6.06
C GLY A 486 -18.01 15.55 5.36
N GLN A 487 -19.24 15.32 4.90
CA GLN A 487 -20.09 16.37 4.33
C GLN A 487 -20.31 17.54 5.31
N ARG A 488 -20.59 17.23 6.58
CA ARG A 488 -20.74 18.22 7.65
C ARG A 488 -19.46 19.04 7.84
N LEU A 489 -18.30 18.39 7.79
CA LEU A 489 -16.99 19.03 7.87
C LEU A 489 -16.58 19.81 6.61
N GLY A 490 -17.39 19.76 5.53
CA GLY A 490 -17.08 20.42 4.26
C GLY A 490 -16.02 19.69 3.44
N LEU A 491 -15.76 18.40 3.71
CA LEU A 491 -14.80 17.62 2.94
C LEU A 491 -15.34 17.34 1.53
N THR A 492 -14.51 17.56 0.53
CA THR A 492 -14.83 17.21 -0.86
C THR A 492 -14.89 15.69 -1.01
N PRO A 493 -15.96 15.13 -1.60
CA PRO A 493 -16.05 13.69 -1.84
C PRO A 493 -14.89 13.20 -2.71
N ILE A 494 -14.30 12.08 -2.32
CA ILE A 494 -13.23 11.41 -3.07
C ILE A 494 -13.90 10.47 -4.09
N PRO A 495 -13.67 10.64 -5.41
CA PRO A 495 -14.22 9.75 -6.44
C PRO A 495 -13.80 8.29 -6.27
N GLU A 496 -14.48 7.38 -6.97
CA GLU A 496 -14.04 5.98 -7.03
C GLU A 496 -12.68 5.89 -7.73
N GLY A 497 -11.78 5.05 -7.20
CA GLY A 497 -10.44 4.89 -7.76
C GLY A 497 -9.53 4.07 -6.86
N ALA A 498 -8.73 3.21 -7.47
CA ALA A 498 -7.75 2.41 -6.76
C ALA A 498 -6.54 3.27 -6.34
N VAL A 499 -6.49 3.64 -5.06
CA VAL A 499 -5.34 4.35 -4.48
C VAL A 499 -4.37 3.34 -3.90
N THR A 500 -3.24 3.16 -4.58
CA THR A 500 -2.16 2.28 -4.10
C THR A 500 -0.95 3.11 -3.68
N PRO A 501 -0.13 2.64 -2.70
CA PRO A 501 1.12 3.31 -2.34
C PRO A 501 2.06 3.51 -3.53
N ARG A 502 1.99 2.62 -4.53
CA ARG A 502 2.79 2.70 -5.75
C ARG A 502 2.32 3.82 -6.67
N ALA A 503 1.01 4.01 -6.80
CA ALA A 503 0.43 5.12 -7.56
C ALA A 503 0.73 6.46 -6.89
N LEU A 504 0.55 6.56 -5.56
CA LEU A 504 0.91 7.76 -4.78
C LEU A 504 2.39 8.14 -4.94
N ARG A 505 3.29 7.18 -4.76
CA ARG A 505 4.73 7.39 -4.97
C ARG A 505 5.05 7.83 -6.41
N ARG A 506 4.35 7.27 -7.41
CA ARG A 506 4.54 7.64 -8.81
C ARG A 506 4.03 9.05 -9.08
N THR A 507 2.88 9.42 -8.54
CA THR A 507 2.35 10.78 -8.59
C THR A 507 3.34 11.77 -8.01
N LEU A 508 3.87 11.54 -6.80
CA LEU A 508 4.91 12.41 -6.23
C LEU A 508 6.15 12.51 -7.12
N ALA A 509 6.61 11.39 -7.69
CA ALA A 509 7.76 11.38 -8.57
C ALA A 509 7.55 12.28 -9.80
N VAL A 510 6.34 12.22 -10.38
CA VAL A 510 5.94 13.08 -11.49
C VAL A 510 5.88 14.53 -11.00
N GLU A 511 5.17 14.84 -9.92
CA GLU A 511 5.07 16.20 -9.39
C GLU A 511 6.42 16.87 -9.08
N ILE A 512 7.37 16.13 -8.48
CA ILE A 512 8.72 16.64 -8.22
C ILE A 512 9.47 16.81 -9.53
N ALA A 513 9.46 15.78 -10.39
CA ALA A 513 10.10 15.85 -11.69
C ALA A 513 9.56 17.00 -12.52
N TYR A 514 8.32 17.45 -12.25
CA TYR A 514 7.71 18.52 -13.00
C TYR A 514 8.25 19.93 -12.73
N ARG A 515 9.06 20.08 -11.69
CA ARG A 515 9.67 21.35 -11.28
C ARG A 515 11.06 21.54 -11.89
N PRO A 516 11.57 22.79 -12.00
CA PRO A 516 12.94 23.04 -12.44
C PRO A 516 13.98 22.31 -11.56
N GLY A 517 14.92 21.58 -12.17
CA GLY A 517 15.87 20.70 -11.47
C GLY A 517 15.23 19.49 -10.77
N GLY A 518 13.94 19.27 -11.03
CA GLY A 518 13.10 18.31 -10.35
C GLY A 518 13.42 16.87 -10.69
N LEU A 519 14.00 16.59 -11.87
CA LEU A 519 14.32 15.22 -12.26
C LEU A 519 15.43 14.63 -11.38
N LEU A 520 16.48 15.42 -11.11
CA LEU A 520 17.55 15.06 -10.18
C LEU A 520 17.01 14.91 -8.76
N ALA A 521 16.21 15.89 -8.31
CA ALA A 521 15.58 15.86 -7.00
C ALA A 521 14.69 14.63 -6.81
N ALA A 522 13.91 14.25 -7.81
CA ALA A 522 13.07 13.05 -7.79
C ALA A 522 13.92 11.78 -7.70
N LYS A 523 14.99 11.64 -8.50
CA LYS A 523 15.87 10.46 -8.44
C LYS A 523 16.56 10.32 -7.08
N LEU A 524 16.96 11.42 -6.45
CA LEU A 524 17.54 11.44 -5.10
C LEU A 524 16.49 11.11 -4.03
N GLN A 525 15.35 11.81 -4.01
CA GLN A 525 14.28 11.60 -3.04
C GLN A 525 13.75 10.16 -3.04
N LEU A 526 13.62 9.57 -4.23
CA LEU A 526 13.13 8.21 -4.42
C LEU A 526 14.21 7.14 -4.18
N LYS A 527 15.44 7.53 -3.82
CA LYS A 527 16.59 6.63 -3.63
C LYS A 527 16.85 5.76 -4.87
N HIS A 528 16.69 6.35 -6.05
CA HIS A 528 17.06 5.75 -7.33
C HIS A 528 18.51 6.09 -7.70
N LEU A 529 19.07 7.13 -7.09
CA LEU A 529 20.49 7.46 -7.07
C LEU A 529 20.94 7.60 -5.61
N SER A 530 22.17 7.18 -5.29
CA SER A 530 22.75 7.40 -3.96
C SER A 530 23.46 8.76 -3.91
N VAL A 531 23.28 9.47 -2.80
CA VAL A 531 23.93 10.77 -2.54
C VAL A 531 25.45 10.62 -2.52
N ALA A 532 25.97 9.49 -2.02
CA ALA A 532 27.39 9.19 -2.03
C ALA A 532 27.96 9.05 -3.45
N THR A 533 27.16 8.58 -4.41
CA THR A 533 27.56 8.56 -5.82
C THR A 533 27.56 9.97 -6.38
N THR A 534 26.56 10.80 -6.10
CA THR A 534 26.51 12.20 -6.59
C THR A 534 27.58 13.10 -5.96
N GLU A 535 27.92 12.90 -4.69
CA GLU A 535 29.04 13.58 -4.03
C GLU A 535 30.40 13.07 -4.54
N GLY A 536 30.53 11.76 -4.79
CA GLY A 536 31.70 11.19 -5.46
C GLY A 536 31.88 11.66 -6.91
N TYR A 537 30.79 12.04 -7.59
CA TYR A 537 30.80 12.73 -8.88
C TYR A 537 31.11 14.23 -8.74
N ALA A 538 30.65 14.88 -7.67
CA ALA A 538 30.99 16.28 -7.36
C ALA A 538 32.46 16.47 -6.95
N ALA A 539 33.09 15.43 -6.39
CA ALA A 539 34.48 15.45 -5.92
C ALA A 539 35.53 15.10 -6.99
N ARG A 540 35.14 14.76 -8.24
CA ARG A 540 36.08 14.47 -9.34
C ARG A 540 36.07 15.59 -10.37
N PRO A 541 37.11 16.45 -10.43
CA PRO A 541 37.24 17.41 -11.53
C PRO A 541 37.64 16.65 -12.79
N GLY A 542 36.67 16.38 -13.67
CA GLY A 542 36.92 15.76 -14.97
C GLY A 542 35.68 15.13 -15.61
N GLY A 543 34.99 15.88 -16.47
CA GLY A 543 34.10 15.41 -17.54
C GLY A 543 32.78 14.68 -17.17
N ALA A 544 32.77 13.87 -16.11
CA ALA A 544 31.61 13.08 -15.70
C ALA A 544 30.47 13.95 -15.13
N GLN A 545 30.79 15.09 -14.52
CA GLN A 545 29.82 16.07 -14.03
C GLN A 545 29.02 16.69 -15.19
N ALA A 546 29.72 17.14 -16.25
CA ALA A 546 29.09 17.75 -17.41
C ALA A 546 28.22 16.76 -18.18
N LYS A 547 28.66 15.49 -18.30
CA LYS A 547 27.90 14.44 -19.00
C LYS A 547 26.62 14.04 -18.25
N PHE A 548 26.67 13.94 -16.93
CA PHE A 548 25.49 13.64 -16.10
C PHE A 548 24.49 14.80 -16.06
N LEU A 549 24.96 16.04 -15.94
CA LEU A 549 24.10 17.22 -16.01
C LEU A 549 23.53 17.41 -17.43
N ALA A 550 24.29 17.08 -18.47
CA ALA A 550 23.80 17.08 -19.85
C ALA A 550 22.70 16.04 -20.06
N GLU A 551 22.88 14.79 -19.59
CA GLU A 551 21.83 13.75 -19.68
C GLU A 551 20.56 14.16 -18.92
N ILE A 552 20.69 14.81 -17.77
CA ILE A 552 19.54 15.32 -17.02
C ILE A 552 18.87 16.49 -17.76
N ASN A 553 19.65 17.42 -18.29
CA ASN A 553 19.12 18.56 -19.06
C ASN A 553 18.42 18.08 -20.33
N GLU A 554 18.97 17.10 -21.06
CA GLU A 554 18.33 16.50 -22.24
C GLU A 554 16.97 15.87 -21.87
N LEU A 555 16.91 15.10 -20.77
CA LEU A 555 15.65 14.53 -20.28
C LEU A 555 14.65 15.59 -19.79
N GLU A 556 15.13 16.70 -19.22
CA GLU A 556 14.29 17.84 -18.85
C GLU A 556 13.79 18.59 -20.10
N GLU A 557 14.60 18.71 -21.14
CA GLU A 557 14.27 19.36 -22.41
C GLU A 557 13.23 18.56 -23.21
N GLU A 558 13.43 17.25 -23.39
CA GLU A 558 12.45 16.35 -24.01
C GLU A 558 11.09 16.42 -23.29
N ARG A 559 11.10 16.46 -21.96
CA ARG A 559 9.89 16.59 -21.15
C ARG A 559 9.22 17.95 -21.35
N ASN A 560 9.98 19.04 -21.31
CA ASN A 560 9.46 20.39 -21.51
C ASN A 560 8.79 20.54 -22.87
N ILE A 561 9.35 19.91 -23.92
CA ILE A 561 8.74 19.84 -25.26
C ILE A 561 7.37 19.16 -25.21
N GLY A 562 7.24 18.03 -24.49
CA GLY A 562 5.96 17.34 -24.31
C GLY A 562 4.88 18.21 -23.67
N ILE A 563 5.24 18.93 -22.60
CA ILE A 563 4.31 19.86 -21.91
C ILE A 563 3.90 21.01 -22.82
N LEU A 564 4.87 21.64 -23.51
CA LEU A 564 4.57 22.69 -24.47
C LEU A 564 3.64 22.18 -25.58
N THR A 565 3.80 20.93 -26.01
CA THR A 565 2.95 20.31 -27.05
C THR A 565 1.51 20.12 -26.55
N ASP A 566 1.32 19.64 -25.33
CA ASP A 566 -0.03 19.47 -24.75
C ASP A 566 -0.70 20.82 -24.50
N VAL A 567 0.02 21.80 -23.94
CA VAL A 567 -0.51 23.16 -23.74
C VAL A 567 -0.81 23.85 -25.08
N TYR A 568 -0.02 23.59 -26.13
CA TYR A 568 -0.32 24.07 -27.48
C TYR A 568 -1.58 23.40 -28.06
N ARG A 569 -1.81 22.11 -27.79
CA ARG A 569 -3.06 21.42 -28.19
C ARG A 569 -4.27 22.00 -27.46
N ASP A 570 -4.15 22.28 -26.18
CA ASP A 570 -5.19 22.96 -25.39
C ASP A 570 -5.48 24.35 -25.96
N TYR A 571 -4.44 25.12 -26.29
CA TYR A 571 -4.56 26.41 -26.98
C TYR A 571 -5.28 26.29 -28.34
N GLN A 572 -4.93 25.29 -29.16
CA GLN A 572 -5.64 25.00 -30.42
C GLN A 572 -7.11 24.64 -30.22
N SER A 573 -7.46 24.03 -29.09
CA SER A 573 -8.84 23.71 -28.72
C SER A 573 -9.61 24.89 -28.08
N GLY A 574 -8.97 26.07 -27.99
CA GLY A 574 -9.56 27.29 -27.43
C GLY A 574 -9.37 27.48 -25.93
N ILE A 575 -8.60 26.61 -25.26
CA ILE A 575 -8.27 26.72 -23.84
C ILE A 575 -7.00 27.56 -23.69
N MET A 576 -7.14 28.79 -23.20
CA MET A 576 -6.00 29.72 -23.06
C MET A 576 -5.12 29.37 -21.84
N PRO A 577 -3.78 29.39 -21.97
CA PRO A 577 -2.89 29.19 -20.84
C PRO A 577 -3.07 30.32 -19.80
N SER A 578 -2.97 29.99 -18.52
CA SER A 578 -3.15 30.93 -17.40
C SER A 578 -1.98 30.86 -16.40
N GLY A 579 -1.72 31.98 -15.72
CA GLY A 579 -0.65 32.11 -14.72
C GLY A 579 0.56 32.97 -15.14
N PRO A 580 1.60 33.05 -14.29
CA PRO A 580 2.83 33.79 -14.59
C PRO A 580 3.53 33.16 -15.81
N GLY A 581 3.69 33.91 -16.90
CA GLY A 581 4.23 33.42 -18.17
C GLY A 581 3.18 33.06 -19.24
N ALA A 582 1.88 33.17 -18.94
CA ALA A 582 0.81 32.95 -19.92
C ALA A 582 0.95 33.87 -21.15
N ARG A 583 1.36 35.13 -20.95
CA ARG A 583 1.58 36.08 -22.05
C ARG A 583 2.71 35.63 -22.98
N ASP A 584 3.79 35.09 -22.42
CA ASP A 584 4.95 34.62 -23.19
C ASP A 584 4.59 33.35 -23.97
N LEU A 585 3.81 32.44 -23.36
CA LEU A 585 3.27 31.25 -24.03
C LEU A 585 2.30 31.59 -25.16
N ILE A 586 1.36 32.53 -24.94
CA ILE A 586 0.46 33.00 -25.99
C ILE A 586 1.26 33.65 -27.12
N SER A 587 2.26 34.48 -26.81
CA SER A 587 3.14 35.07 -27.83
C SER A 587 3.91 34.01 -28.61
N LEU A 588 4.42 32.99 -27.92
CA LEU A 588 5.10 31.86 -28.53
C LEU A 588 4.16 31.07 -29.45
N PHE A 589 2.98 30.66 -28.98
CA PHE A 589 2.01 29.91 -29.77
C PHE A 589 1.48 30.73 -30.95
N THR A 590 1.23 32.03 -30.77
CA THR A 590 0.87 32.94 -31.87
C THR A 590 1.98 32.99 -32.93
N SER A 591 3.25 33.01 -32.51
CA SER A 591 4.38 32.98 -33.44
C SER A 591 4.53 31.64 -34.16
N VAL A 592 4.23 30.53 -33.48
CA VAL A 592 4.23 29.17 -34.04
C VAL A 592 3.10 29.01 -35.05
N ASP A 593 1.88 29.44 -34.71
CA ASP A 593 0.75 29.49 -35.64
C ASP A 593 1.07 30.37 -36.84
N GLY A 594 1.66 31.55 -36.64
CA GLY A 594 2.08 32.44 -37.72
C GLY A 594 3.07 31.79 -38.69
N ARG A 595 4.01 30.97 -38.17
CA ARG A 595 4.97 30.20 -38.98
C ARG A 595 4.37 28.96 -39.64
N LEU A 596 3.34 28.35 -39.06
CA LEU A 596 2.59 27.25 -39.65
C LEU A 596 1.58 27.73 -40.71
N HIS A 597 1.10 28.97 -40.59
CA HIS A 597 0.22 29.65 -41.55
C HIS A 597 0.98 30.45 -42.61
N GLU A 598 2.29 30.64 -42.46
CA GLU A 598 3.14 31.05 -43.58
C GLU A 598 3.06 29.96 -44.64
N PRO A 599 2.50 30.23 -45.83
CA PRO A 599 2.55 29.27 -46.89
C PRO A 599 4.03 29.12 -47.24
N THR A 600 4.62 27.96 -47.00
CA THR A 600 5.86 27.55 -47.66
C THR A 600 5.58 27.34 -49.15
N HIS A 601 5.12 28.38 -49.84
CA HIS A 601 4.92 28.43 -51.27
C HIS A 601 6.17 29.01 -51.90
N HIS A 602 7.26 28.25 -51.83
CA HIS A 602 8.36 28.49 -52.76
C HIS A 602 7.94 27.91 -54.13
N PRO A 603 7.98 28.67 -55.23
CA PRO A 603 7.48 28.26 -56.55
C PRO A 603 8.06 26.94 -57.09
N CYS A 604 9.20 26.49 -56.55
CA CYS A 604 9.89 25.27 -56.96
C CYS A 604 9.24 23.96 -56.47
N HIS A 605 8.30 24.00 -55.53
CA HIS A 605 7.66 22.78 -54.98
C HIS A 605 6.25 22.50 -55.52
N ARG A 606 5.72 23.35 -56.42
CA ARG A 606 4.41 23.17 -57.06
C ARG A 606 4.28 21.86 -57.88
N PRO A 607 5.29 21.42 -58.66
CA PRO A 607 5.19 20.18 -59.44
C PRO A 607 5.10 18.92 -58.55
N VAL A 608 5.85 18.91 -57.44
CA VAL A 608 5.90 17.78 -56.47
C VAL A 608 4.57 17.61 -55.73
N TRP A 609 3.86 18.73 -55.50
CA TRP A 609 2.56 18.74 -54.85
C TRP A 609 1.40 18.33 -55.78
N GLU A 610 1.47 18.67 -57.07
CA GLU A 610 0.49 18.23 -58.07
C GLU A 610 0.60 16.71 -58.31
N GLU A 611 1.82 16.15 -58.34
CA GLU A 611 2.08 14.71 -58.43
C GLU A 611 1.60 13.95 -57.17
N SER A 612 1.78 14.54 -55.98
CA SER A 612 1.30 13.99 -54.70
C SER A 612 -0.24 14.03 -54.55
N ARG A 613 -0.91 15.00 -55.19
CA ARG A 613 -2.38 15.12 -55.21
C ARG A 613 -3.04 14.07 -56.09
N GLU A 614 -2.44 13.76 -57.25
CA GLU A 614 -2.92 12.69 -58.13
C GLU A 614 -2.71 11.30 -57.49
N THR A 615 -1.58 11.07 -56.80
CA THR A 615 -1.35 9.80 -56.08
C THR A 615 -2.25 9.62 -54.86
N ALA A 616 -2.58 10.69 -54.13
CA ALA A 616 -3.48 10.61 -52.97
C ALA A 616 -4.96 10.36 -53.34
N GLN A 617 -5.45 10.85 -54.50
CA GLN A 617 -6.80 10.52 -54.98
C GLN A 617 -6.93 9.06 -55.44
N VAL A 618 -5.87 8.45 -55.95
CA VAL A 618 -5.85 7.02 -56.34
C VAL A 618 -5.87 6.10 -55.10
N PHE A 619 -5.26 6.50 -53.98
CA PHE A 619 -5.20 5.67 -52.76
C PHE A 619 -6.55 5.61 -52.01
N ILE A 620 -7.34 6.69 -52.02
CA ILE A 620 -8.66 6.73 -51.35
C ILE A 620 -9.73 5.94 -52.14
N GLY A 621 -9.57 5.80 -53.47
CA GLY A 621 -10.49 5.02 -54.32
C GLY A 621 -10.38 3.49 -54.18
N VAL A 622 -9.24 2.96 -53.72
CA VAL A 622 -9.00 1.51 -53.62
C VAL A 622 -9.41 0.94 -52.26
N SER A 623 -9.39 1.73 -51.18
CA SER A 623 -9.75 1.27 -49.82
C SER A 623 -11.26 1.15 -49.54
N ALA A 624 -12.14 1.66 -50.42
CA ALA A 624 -13.60 1.62 -50.23
C ALA A 624 -14.31 0.40 -50.87
N ALA A 625 -13.60 -0.50 -51.57
CA ALA A 625 -14.21 -1.59 -52.33
C ALA A 625 -14.35 -2.94 -51.59
N GLY A 626 -14.01 -3.02 -50.30
CA GLY A 626 -13.87 -4.31 -49.59
C GLY A 626 -14.66 -4.42 -48.28
N ARG A 627 -15.98 -4.17 -48.27
CA ARG A 627 -16.97 -4.74 -47.30
C ARG A 627 -18.37 -4.16 -47.56
N ARG A 628 -19.22 -4.91 -48.28
CA ARG A 628 -20.69 -4.76 -48.21
C ARG A 628 -21.23 -5.69 -47.11
N PRO A 629 -22.11 -5.24 -46.20
CA PRO A 629 -23.04 -6.11 -45.50
C PRO A 629 -24.30 -6.33 -46.35
N SER A 630 -24.85 -7.54 -46.25
CA SER A 630 -26.03 -8.06 -46.92
C SER A 630 -27.34 -7.67 -46.22
N GLY A 631 -28.33 -7.23 -47.00
CA GLY A 631 -29.76 -7.51 -46.75
C GLY A 631 -30.60 -6.40 -46.11
N PRO A 632 -31.94 -6.42 -46.30
CA PRO A 632 -32.62 -5.42 -47.09
C PRO A 632 -33.57 -4.51 -46.28
N GLY A 633 -34.02 -3.44 -46.93
CA GLY A 633 -34.74 -2.34 -46.31
C GLY A 633 -36.18 -2.63 -45.91
N TRP A 634 -36.88 -1.55 -45.55
CA TRP A 634 -38.16 -1.15 -46.12
C TRP A 634 -38.47 0.31 -45.72
N LYS A 635 -38.93 1.08 -46.70
CA LYS A 635 -39.66 2.34 -46.49
C LYS A 635 -41.13 1.99 -46.23
N SER A 636 -41.69 2.61 -45.20
CA SER A 636 -43.09 3.04 -45.04
C SER A 636 -44.16 2.40 -45.95
N ALA A 637 -44.99 1.56 -45.32
CA ALA A 637 -46.45 1.68 -45.28
C ALA A 637 -46.91 1.25 -43.88
#